data_AF-A0A554K4Y8-F1
#
_entry.id   AF-A0A554K4Y8-F1
#
_cell.length_a   1.000
_cell.length_b   1.000
_cell.length_c   1.000
_cell.angle_alpha   90.00
_cell.angle_beta   90.00
_cell.angle_gamma   90.00
#
_symmetry.space_group_name_H-M   'P 1'
#
loop_
_entity.id
_entity.type
_entity.pdbx_description
1 polymer ?
#
loop_
_entity_poly.entity_id
_entity_poly.type
_entity_poly.pdbx_seq_one_letter_code
_entity_poly.pdbx_strand_id
1 'polypeptide(L)' 'MNLKRLEVFLEFLCFGIIIGVIEDIVAIKAVTDAAITWRVFGIIVLIAVPFAFLGEVVVDRIDFVAILGKLFKNKELKK' A
#
# COMPACT_ATOMS: atom_id res chain seq x y z
N MET A 1 17.39 7.79 -11.53
CA MET A 1 16.12 7.08 -11.81
C MET A 1 15.71 7.38 -13.23
N ASN A 2 15.24 6.38 -13.98
CA ASN A 2 14.67 6.58 -15.30
C ASN A 2 13.30 7.26 -15.16
N LEU A 3 12.92 8.21 -16.02
CA LEU A 3 11.64 8.96 -15.93
C LEU A 3 10.43 8.02 -15.80
N LYS A 4 10.42 6.93 -16.57
CA LYS A 4 9.37 5.89 -16.51
C LYS A 4 9.24 5.21 -15.14
N ARG A 5 10.37 5.02 -14.43
CA ARG A 5 10.37 4.36 -13.11
C ARG A 5 9.88 5.31 -12.02
N LEU A 6 10.12 6.61 -12.17
CA LEU A 6 9.58 7.63 -11.26
C LEU A 6 8.07 7.80 -11.45
N GLU A 7 7.58 7.76 -12.69
CA GLU A 7 6.15 7.83 -12.99
C GLU A 7 5.37 6.68 -12.33
N VAL A 8 5.83 5.45 -12.53
CA VAL A 8 5.24 4.26 -11.90
C VAL A 8 5.30 4.34 -10.37
N PHE A 9 6.43 4.76 -9.81
CA PHE A 9 6.57 4.96 -8.36
C PHE A 9 5.56 5.98 -7.81
N LEU A 10 5.36 7.11 -8.50
CA LEU A 10 4.40 8.13 -8.10
C LEU A 10 2.95 7.65 -8.24
N GLU A 11 2.64 6.88 -9.27
CA GLU A 11 1.33 6.26 -9.43
C GLU A 11 1.01 5.32 -8.26
N PHE A 12 1.93 4.41 -7.92
CA PHE A 12 1.75 3.50 -6.78
C PHE A 12 1.72 4.24 -5.44
N LEU A 13 2.53 5.28 -5.26
CA LEU A 13 2.50 6.11 -4.06
C LEU A 13 1.13 6.79 -3.89
N CYS A 14 0.63 7.43 -4.94
CA CYS A 14 -0.68 8.07 -4.93
C CYS A 14 -1.79 7.05 -4.67
N PHE A 15 -1.73 5.88 -5.32
CA PHE A 15 -2.69 4.81 -5.13
C PHE A 15 -2.65 4.26 -3.70
N GLY A 16 -1.45 4.04 -3.15
CA GLY A 16 -1.24 3.59 -1.78
C GLY A 16 -1.80 4.58 -0.75
N ILE A 17 -1.63 5.89 -0.96
CA ILE A 17 -2.23 6.91 -0.10
C ILE A 17 -3.76 6.86 -0.19
N ILE A 18 -4.33 6.81 -1.40
CA ILE A 18 -5.79 6.79 -1.59
C ILE A 18 -6.39 5.55 -0.92
N ILE A 19 -5.83 4.37 -1.18
CA ILE A 19 -6.31 3.12 -0.60
C ILE A 19 -6.12 3.11 0.91
N GLY A 20 -4.98 3.53 1.43
CA GLY A 20 -4.72 3.59 2.87
C GLY A 20 -5.70 4.52 3.60
N VAL A 21 -5.99 5.70 3.03
CA VAL A 21 -6.97 6.62 3.60
C VAL A 21 -8.38 6.02 3.60
N ILE A 22 -8.78 5.34 2.52
CA ILE A 22 -10.09 4.68 2.43
C ILE A 22 -10.19 3.54 3.45
N GLU A 23 -9.17 2.70 3.56
CA GLU A 23 -9.08 1.61 4.52
C GLU A 23 -9.25 2.12 5.95
N ASP A 24 -8.48 3.14 6.34
CA ASP A 24 -8.53 3.71 7.69
C ASP A 24 -9.92 4.29 8.00
N ILE A 25 -10.54 4.97 7.05
CA ILE A 25 -11.91 5.49 7.17
C ILE A 25 -12.92 4.36 7.38
N VAL A 26 -12.79 3.27 6.60
CA VAL A 26 -13.65 2.08 6.72
C VAL A 26 -13.43 1.41 8.07
N ALA A 27 -12.19 1.23 8.51
CA ALA A 27 -11.84 0.64 9.79
C ALA A 27 -12.42 1.43 10.96
N ILE A 28 -12.29 2.77 10.95
CA ILE A 28 -12.86 3.64 11.98
C ILE A 28 -14.38 3.51 11.99
N LYS A 29 -15.06 3.52 10.84
CA LYS A 29 -16.52 3.35 10.77
C LYS A 29 -17.00 1.96 11.19
N ALA A 30 -16.21 0.92 10.93
CA ALA A 30 -16.59 -0.45 11.21
C ALA A 30 -16.36 -0.83 12.69
N VAL A 31 -15.35 -0.22 13.34
CA VAL A 31 -14.92 -0.60 14.68
C VAL A 31 -15.31 0.43 15.74
N THR A 32 -15.62 1.67 15.33
CA THR A 32 -15.93 2.76 16.24
C THR A 32 -17.25 3.44 15.88
N ASP A 33 -17.96 3.94 16.89
CA ASP A 33 -19.12 4.83 16.71
C ASP A 33 -18.70 6.31 16.59
N ALA A 34 -17.41 6.59 16.34
CA ALA A 34 -16.89 7.95 16.33
C ALA A 34 -17.23 8.69 15.01
N ALA A 35 -17.58 9.97 15.12
CA ALA A 35 -17.79 10.82 13.96
C ALA A 35 -16.45 11.10 13.25
N ILE A 36 -16.41 10.90 11.93
CA ILE A 36 -15.25 11.29 11.12
C ILE A 36 -15.25 12.81 10.97
N THR A 37 -14.39 13.44 11.75
CA THR A 37 -14.14 14.89 11.68
C THR A 37 -12.99 15.20 10.71
N TRP A 38 -12.90 16.45 10.24
CA TRP A 38 -11.78 16.91 9.42
C TRP A 38 -10.41 16.72 10.10
N ARG A 39 -10.37 16.75 11.45
CA ARG A 39 -9.17 16.45 12.22
C ARG A 39 -8.76 14.99 12.09
N VAL A 40 -9.71 14.07 12.17
CA VAL A 40 -9.47 12.62 11.99
C VAL A 40 -8.98 12.35 10.57
N PHE A 41 -9.68 12.88 9.57
CA PHE A 41 -9.26 12.75 8.17
C PHE A 41 -7.84 13.29 7.92
N GLY A 42 -7.50 14.46 8.46
CA GLY A 42 -6.17 15.04 8.33
C GLY A 42 -5.07 14.18 8.97
N ILE A 43 -5.35 13.56 10.12
CA ILE A 43 -4.41 12.64 10.78
C ILE A 43 -4.21 11.37 9.94
N ILE A 44 -5.30 10.78 9.43
CA ILE A 44 -5.25 9.60 8.56
C ILE A 44 -4.37 9.88 7.35
N VAL A 45 -4.62 10.98 6.63
CA VAL A 45 -3.81 11.35 5.46
C VAL A 45 -2.34 11.55 5.84
N LEU A 46 -2.06 12.27 6.93
CA LEU A 46 -0.70 12.52 7.39
C LEU A 46 0.07 11.23 7.69
N ILE A 47 -0.61 10.20 8.20
CA ILE A 47 -0.03 8.89 8.49
C ILE A 47 0.06 8.05 7.21
N ALA A 48 -0.95 8.07 6.35
CA ALA A 48 -0.97 7.28 5.12
C ALA A 48 0.21 7.61 4.19
N VAL A 49 0.66 8.87 4.13
CA VAL A 49 1.80 9.28 3.27
C VAL A 49 3.11 8.54 3.60
N PRO A 50 3.66 8.58 4.84
CA PRO A 50 4.89 7.86 5.17
C PRO A 50 4.74 6.34 5.02
N PHE A 51 3.56 5.77 5.31
CA PHE A 51 3.32 4.34 5.13
C PHE A 51 3.27 3.92 3.64
N ALA A 52 2.62 4.72 2.79
CA ALA A 52 2.61 4.48 1.35
C ALA A 52 4.02 4.60 0.75
N PHE A 53 4.81 5.57 1.21
CA PHE A 53 6.20 5.71 0.79
C PHE A 53 7.07 4.53 1.23
N LEU A 54 6.94 4.10 2.48
CA LEU A 54 7.64 2.91 2.97
C LEU A 54 7.22 1.65 2.22
N GLY A 55 5.92 1.48 1.95
CA GLY A 55 5.39 0.37 1.18
C GLY A 55 6.01 0.31 -0.20
N GLU A 56 6.05 1.43 -0.92
CA GLU A 56 6.65 1.47 -2.26
C GLU A 56 8.16 1.23 -2.21
N VAL A 57 8.89 1.83 -1.26
CA VAL A 57 10.34 1.60 -1.12
C VAL A 57 10.64 0.13 -0.77
N VAL A 58 9.82 -0.51 0.04
CA VAL A 58 9.96 -1.93 0.38
C VAL A 58 9.61 -2.81 -0.82
N VAL A 59 8.53 -2.50 -1.55
CA VAL A 59 8.10 -3.24 -2.73
C VAL A 59 9.11 -3.11 -3.88
N ASP A 60 9.71 -1.95 -4.10
CA ASP A 60 10.75 -1.76 -5.13
C ASP A 60 12.03 -2.57 -4.83
N ARG A 61 12.28 -2.90 -3.55
CA ARG A 61 13.42 -3.74 -3.12
C ARG A 61 13.12 -5.23 -3.19
N ILE A 62 11.84 -5.61 -3.08
CA ILE A 62 11.42 -7.02 -3.00
C ILE A 62 10.85 -7.42 -4.36
N ASP A 63 11.55 -8.33 -5.04
CA ASP A 63 11.07 -8.90 -6.28
C ASP A 63 9.97 -9.94 -6.00
N PHE A 64 8.78 -9.45 -5.66
CA PHE A 64 7.62 -10.27 -5.29
C PHE A 64 7.31 -11.30 -6.37
N VAL A 65 7.51 -10.96 -7.65
CA VAL A 65 7.31 -11.86 -8.79
C VAL A 65 8.26 -13.07 -8.71
N ALA A 66 9.52 -12.86 -8.36
CA ALA A 66 10.50 -13.93 -8.21
C ALA A 66 10.19 -14.83 -6.99
N ILE A 67 9.72 -14.25 -5.89
CA ILE A 67 9.34 -14.98 -4.67
C ILE A 67 8.07 -15.81 -4.91
N LEU A 68 7.02 -15.21 -5.49
CA LEU A 68 5.78 -15.91 -5.84
C LEU A 68 6.03 -17.02 -6.86
N GLY A 69 6.88 -16.76 -7.87
CA GLY A 69 7.26 -17.75 -8.88
C GLY A 69 7.93 -18.98 -8.27
N LYS A 70 8.83 -18.80 -7.30
CA LYS A 70 9.43 -19.93 -6.57
C LYS A 70 8.41 -20.72 -5.74
N LEU A 71 7.45 -20.04 -5.11
CA LEU A 71 6.39 -20.70 -4.32
C LEU A 71 5.43 -21.53 -5.19
N PHE A 72 5.01 -21.00 -6.35
CA PHE A 72 4.13 -21.72 -7.27
C PHE A 72 4.85 -22.87 -7.99
N LYS A 73 6.11 -22.70 -8.40
CA LYS A 73 6.90 -23.77 -9.06
C LYS A 73 7.15 -24.98 -8.14
N ASN A 74 7.20 -24.77 -6.83
CA ASN A 74 7.34 -25.87 -5.86
C ASN A 74 6.05 -26.70 -5.67
N LYS A 75 4.88 -26.18 -6.07
CA LYS A 75 3.62 -26.95 -6.02
C LYS A 75 3.48 -27.93 -7.18
N GLU A 76 4.07 -27.66 -8.34
CA GLU A 76 4.00 -28.55 -9.50
C GLU A 76 4.94 -29.76 -9.40
N LEU A 77 6.04 -29.65 -8.65
CA LEU A 77 6.99 -30.75 -8.43
C LEU A 77 6.56 -31.77 -7.35
N LYS A 78 5.41 -31.55 -6.70
CA LYS A 78 4.86 -32.44 -5.67
C LYS A 78 3.57 -33.17 -6.11
N LYS A 79 3.21 -33.11 -7.39
CA LYS A 79 2.06 -33.83 -7.96
C LYS A 79 2.51 -35.08 -8.69
#